data_AF-A0AAV8ZXN2-F1
#
_entry.id   AF-A0AAV8ZXN2-F1
#
_cell.length_a   1.000
_cell.length_b   1.000
_cell.length_c   1.000
_cell.angle_alpha   90.00
_cell.angle_beta   90.00
_cell.angle_gamma   90.00
#
_symmetry.space_group_name_H-M   'P 1'
#
loop_
_entity.id
_entity.type
_entity.pdbx_description
1 polymer ?
#
loop_
_entity_poly.entity_id
_entity_poly.type
_entity_poly.pdbx_seq_one_letter_code
_entity_poly.pdbx_strand_id
1 'polypeptide(L)'
;MYLDDILIIAKDKSECERNTKLTLRLLNDLGFIINTEKSQLTPSQEITYLGFTYDLIQMTVSLPLKKINSIKKGIKKYITKSSTTIRAFAKIIGVLVAAAPLPYFIVVTVSKN
;
A
#
# COMPACT_ATOMS: atom_id res chain seq x y z
N MET A 1 3.35 3.15 -10.14
CA MET A 1 2.49 4.35 -10.13
C MET A 1 1.06 3.88 -10.28
N TYR A 2 0.15 4.44 -9.49
CA TYR A 2 -1.27 4.15 -9.55
C TYR A 2 -2.01 5.47 -9.38
N LEU A 3 -2.66 5.96 -10.44
CA LEU A 3 -3.24 7.29 -10.49
C LEU A 3 -2.21 8.33 -10.01
N ASP A 4 -2.50 9.01 -8.90
CA ASP A 4 -1.66 10.07 -8.33
C ASP A 4 -0.59 9.56 -7.34
N ASP A 5 -0.63 8.27 -6.97
CA ASP A 5 0.29 7.68 -5.98
C ASP A 5 1.50 7.03 -6.67
N ILE A 6 2.71 7.47 -6.30
CA ILE A 6 3.98 6.95 -6.83
C ILE A 6 4.78 6.28 -5.71
N LEU A 7 5.21 5.04 -5.95
CA LEU A 7 6.14 4.31 -5.10
C LEU A 7 7.50 4.22 -5.81
N ILE A 8 8.57 4.60 -5.12
CA ILE A 8 9.95 4.52 -5.60
C ILE A 8 10.67 3.45 -4.78
N ILE A 9 11.20 2.42 -5.46
CA ILE A 9 11.99 1.34 -4.86
C ILE A 9 13.38 1.39 -5.52
N ALA A 10 14.42 1.29 -4.71
CA ALA A 10 15.81 1.31 -5.16
C ALA A 10 16.66 0.33 -4.34
N LYS A 11 17.87 0.02 -4.83
CA LYS A 11 18.77 -0.96 -4.20
C LYS A 11 19.26 -0.50 -2.83
N ASP A 12 19.54 0.79 -2.70
CA ASP A 12 20.07 1.38 -1.49
C ASP A 12 19.48 2.77 -1.22
N LYS A 13 19.80 3.30 -0.03
CA LYS A 13 19.29 4.59 0.43
C LYS A 13 19.70 5.74 -0.49
N SER A 14 20.95 5.76 -0.95
CA SER A 14 21.48 6.85 -1.78
C SER A 14 20.79 6.88 -3.15
N GLU A 15 20.61 5.70 -3.76
CA GLU A 15 19.87 5.57 -5.00
C GLU A 15 18.41 5.98 -4.84
N CYS A 16 17.77 5.59 -3.73
CA CYS A 16 16.39 5.97 -3.43
C CYS A 16 16.23 7.49 -3.32
N GLU A 17 17.12 8.16 -2.59
CA GLU A 17 17.12 9.64 -2.46
C GLU A 17 17.36 10.33 -3.80
N ARG A 18 18.30 9.82 -4.60
CA ARG A 18 18.58 10.35 -5.94
C ARG A 18 17.37 10.22 -6.85
N ASN A 19 16.76 9.03 -6.91
CA ASN A 19 15.58 8.77 -7.74
C ASN A 19 14.39 9.61 -7.27
N THR A 20 14.22 9.79 -5.96
CA THR A 20 13.18 10.66 -5.38
C THR A 20 13.35 12.10 -5.83
N LYS A 21 14.57 12.66 -5.72
CA LYS A 21 14.87 14.03 -6.19
C LYS A 21 14.62 14.21 -7.68
N LEU A 22 14.99 13.24 -8.51
CA LEU A 22 14.74 13.28 -9.95
C LEU A 22 13.24 13.26 -10.27
N THR A 23 12.49 12.36 -9.64
CA THR A 23 11.03 12.26 -9.81
C THR A 23 10.32 13.55 -9.38
N LEU A 24 10.70 14.12 -8.23
CA LEU A 24 10.12 15.37 -7.74
C LEU A 24 10.40 16.54 -8.69
N ARG A 25 11.61 16.63 -9.25
CA ARG A 25 11.94 17.66 -10.26
C ARG A 25 11.07 17.49 -11.51
N LEU A 26 11.03 16.28 -12.06
CA LEU A 26 10.22 15.98 -13.24
C LEU A 26 8.75 16.34 -13.04
N LEU A 27 8.16 15.98 -11.90
CA LEU A 27 6.76 16.29 -11.62
C LEU A 27 6.52 17.80 -11.51
N ASN A 28 7.43 18.55 -10.87
CA ASN A 28 7.34 20.01 -10.82
C ASN A 28 7.48 20.64 -12.20
N ASP A 29 8.41 20.16 -13.02
CA ASP A 29 8.64 20.66 -14.39
C ASP A 29 7.41 20.42 -15.29
N LEU A 30 6.65 19.36 -15.01
CA LEU A 30 5.38 19.04 -15.67
C LEU A 30 4.17 19.79 -15.08
N GLY A 31 4.37 20.64 -14.07
CA GLY A 31 3.33 21.45 -13.44
C GLY A 31 2.49 20.73 -12.38
N PHE A 32 2.90 19.53 -11.91
CA PHE A 32 2.24 18.86 -10.80
C PHE A 32 2.61 19.50 -9.45
N ILE A 33 1.62 19.61 -8.56
CA ILE A 33 1.83 20.08 -7.19
C ILE A 33 2.01 18.88 -6.27
N ILE A 34 3.19 18.78 -5.65
CA ILE A 34 3.52 17.69 -4.71
C ILE A 34 2.89 17.96 -3.35
N ASN A 35 2.06 17.03 -2.87
CA ASN A 35 1.53 17.08 -1.51
C ASN A 35 2.57 16.53 -0.51
N THR A 36 3.42 17.39 0.04
CA THR A 36 4.49 17.01 0.97
C THR A 36 3.97 16.46 2.30
N GLU A 37 2.79 16.89 2.77
CA GLU A 37 2.19 16.41 4.02
C GLU A 37 1.71 14.94 3.91
N LYS A 38 1.21 14.55 2.74
CA LYS A 38 0.78 13.17 2.46
C LYS A 38 1.92 12.29 1.96
N SER A 39 3.03 12.88 1.52
CA SER A 39 4.15 12.15 0.93
C SER A 39 5.17 11.70 1.97
N GLN A 40 5.63 10.45 1.85
CA GLN A 40 6.80 9.98 2.56
C GLN A 40 8.03 10.10 1.66
N LEU A 41 8.82 11.16 1.85
CA LEU A 41 9.96 11.49 0.98
C LEU A 41 11.32 11.03 1.53
N THR A 42 11.33 10.43 2.72
CA THR A 42 12.52 9.80 3.30
C THR A 42 12.51 8.30 2.98
N PRO A 43 13.64 7.75 2.50
CA PRO A 43 13.74 6.31 2.27
C PRO A 43 13.46 5.52 3.55
N SER A 44 12.68 4.46 3.43
CA SER A 44 12.34 3.53 4.50
C SER A 44 12.38 2.10 3.97
N GLN A 45 12.67 1.16 4.85
CA GLN A 45 12.57 -0.27 4.53
C GLN A 45 11.17 -0.83 4.76
N GLU A 46 10.28 -0.06 5.39
CA GLU A 46 8.86 -0.37 5.52
C GLU A 46 8.03 0.82 5.00
N ILE A 47 7.07 0.56 4.11
CA ILE A 47 6.19 1.60 3.57
C ILE A 47 4.78 1.08 3.31
N THR A 48 3.77 1.93 3.54
CA THR A 48 2.39 1.62 3.17
C THR A 48 2.06 2.23 1.81
N TYR A 49 1.67 1.41 0.83
CA TYR A 49 1.28 1.83 -0.51
C TYR A 49 0.03 1.07 -0.96
N LEU A 50 -0.97 1.78 -1.48
CA LEU A 50 -2.27 1.22 -1.93
C LEU A 50 -2.97 0.32 -0.88
N GLY A 51 -2.83 0.67 0.40
CA GLY A 51 -3.47 -0.05 1.51
C GLY A 51 -2.80 -1.36 1.92
N PHE A 52 -1.56 -1.60 1.47
CA PHE A 52 -0.68 -2.69 1.89
C PHE A 52 0.63 -2.17 2.46
N THR A 53 1.21 -2.88 3.41
CA THR A 53 2.54 -2.64 3.95
C THR A 53 3.55 -3.48 3.19
N TYR A 54 4.56 -2.84 2.64
CA TYR A 54 5.71 -3.45 1.99
C TYR A 54 6.86 -3.43 3.00
N ASP A 55 7.36 -4.61 3.36
CA ASP A 55 8.56 -4.78 4.18
C ASP A 55 9.68 -5.28 3.27
N LEU A 56 10.66 -4.42 3.01
CA LEU A 56 11.79 -4.69 2.14
C LEU A 56 12.89 -5.51 2.83
N ILE A 57 12.87 -5.66 4.15
CA ILE A 57 13.79 -6.53 4.89
C ILE A 57 13.31 -7.97 4.79
N GLN A 58 12.02 -8.20 5.10
CA GLN A 58 11.41 -9.52 5.03
C GLN A 58 10.98 -9.90 3.61
N MET A 59 11.01 -8.94 2.68
CA MET A 59 10.52 -9.09 1.30
C MET A 59 9.06 -9.56 1.26
N THR A 60 8.22 -8.98 2.12
CA THR A 60 6.80 -9.33 2.21
C THR A 60 5.88 -8.16 1.89
N VAL A 61 4.68 -8.50 1.43
CA VAL A 61 3.56 -7.57 1.30
C VAL A 61 2.45 -8.07 2.21
N SER A 62 2.02 -7.22 3.14
CA SER A 62 1.04 -7.58 4.16
C SER A 62 -0.02 -6.50 4.32
N LEU A 63 -1.10 -6.82 5.03
CA LEU A 63 -2.09 -5.81 5.41
C LEU A 63 -1.58 -5.02 6.62
N PRO A 64 -1.72 -3.68 6.63
CA PRO A 64 -1.40 -2.88 7.80
C PRO A 64 -2.21 -3.35 9.01
N LEU A 65 -1.59 -3.41 10.20
CA LEU A 65 -2.23 -3.85 11.45
C LEU A 65 -3.53 -3.09 11.74
N LYS A 66 -3.57 -1.78 11.43
CA LYS A 66 -4.76 -0.94 11.56
C LYS A 66 -5.93 -1.45 10.70
N LYS A 67 -5.65 -1.86 9.46
CA LYS A 67 -6.66 -2.42 8.54
C LYS A 67 -7.13 -3.79 9.03
N ILE A 68 -6.20 -4.66 9.47
CA ILE A 68 -6.53 -5.95 10.10
C ILE A 68 -7.46 -5.77 11.30
N ASN A 69 -7.13 -4.86 12.22
CA ASN A 69 -7.92 -4.60 13.42
C ASN A 69 -9.31 -4.04 13.09
N SER A 70 -9.40 -3.15 12.10
CA SER A 70 -10.67 -2.62 11.60
C SER A 70 -11.56 -3.73 11.03
N ILE A 71 -10.99 -4.63 10.21
CA ILE A 71 -11.70 -5.78 9.64
C ILE A 71 -12.19 -6.70 10.76
N LYS A 72 -11.32 -7.09 11.69
CA LYS A 72 -11.68 -7.94 12.85
C LYS A 72 -12.81 -7.31 13.67
N LYS A 73 -12.74 -6.01 13.96
CA LYS A 73 -13.79 -5.29 14.69
C LYS A 73 -15.10 -5.26 13.91
N GLY A 74 -15.04 -5.04 12.60
CA GLY A 74 -16.19 -5.11 11.70
C GLY A 74 -16.87 -6.48 11.77
N ILE A 75 -16.11 -7.54 11.54
CA ILE A 75 -16.62 -8.93 11.56
C ILE A 75 -17.23 -9.29 12.92
N LYS A 76 -16.54 -8.97 14.03
CA LYS A 76 -17.07 -9.23 15.38
C LYS A 76 -18.44 -8.58 15.59
N LYS A 77 -18.62 -7.34 15.16
CA LYS A 77 -19.91 -6.63 15.25
C LYS A 77 -21.02 -7.30 14.42
N TYR A 78 -20.66 -8.03 13.36
CA TYR A 78 -21.62 -8.74 12.53
C TYR A 78 -21.97 -10.12 13.06
N ILE A 79 -20.99 -10.90 13.51
CA ILE A 79 -21.21 -12.25 14.05
C ILE A 79 -22.10 -12.22 15.31
N THR A 80 -22.06 -11.13 16.09
CA THR A 80 -22.89 -10.97 17.29
C THR A 80 -24.37 -10.63 17.00
N LYS A 81 -24.79 -10.50 15.75
CA LYS A 81 -26.18 -10.18 15.39
C LYS A 81 -26.95 -11.43 14.97
N SER A 82 -28.19 -11.54 15.42
CA SER A 82 -29.12 -12.60 14.99
C SER A 82 -29.60 -12.43 13.55
N SER A 83 -29.58 -11.20 13.01
CA SER A 83 -29.92 -10.91 11.61
C SER A 83 -29.19 -9.67 11.09
N THR A 84 -29.02 -9.58 9.78
CA THR A 84 -28.39 -8.44 9.11
C THR A 84 -29.02 -8.20 7.73
N THR A 85 -28.85 -7.00 7.17
CA THR A 85 -29.31 -6.70 5.81
C THR A 85 -28.32 -7.22 4.78
N ILE A 86 -28.82 -7.57 3.59
CA ILE A 86 -27.98 -7.99 2.45
C ILE A 86 -26.92 -6.93 2.13
N ARG A 87 -27.29 -5.64 2.18
CA ARG A 87 -26.34 -4.53 1.95
C ARG A 87 -25.19 -4.52 2.97
N ALA A 88 -25.51 -4.78 4.23
CA ALA A 88 -24.51 -4.79 5.28
C ALA A 88 -23.59 -6.03 5.14
N PHE A 89 -24.14 -7.17 4.73
CA PHE A 89 -23.36 -8.37 4.39
C PHE A 89 -22.44 -8.14 3.18
N ALA A 90 -22.96 -7.58 2.09
CA ALA A 90 -22.17 -7.23 0.90
C ALA A 90 -21.03 -6.26 1.21
N LYS A 91 -21.23 -5.32 2.15
CA LYS A 91 -20.17 -4.42 2.62
C LYS A 91 -19.00 -5.19 3.25
N ILE A 92 -19.27 -6.25 4.03
CA ILE A 92 -18.22 -7.08 4.64
C ILE A 92 -17.44 -7.81 3.55
N ILE A 93 -18.16 -8.41 2.58
CA ILE A 93 -17.54 -9.10 1.45
C ILE A 93 -16.60 -8.15 0.70
N GLY A 94 -17.07 -6.95 0.35
CA GLY A 94 -16.23 -5.96 -0.34
C GLY A 94 -14.98 -5.58 0.45
N VAL A 95 -15.08 -5.44 1.77
CA VAL A 95 -13.93 -5.17 2.64
C VAL A 95 -12.93 -6.34 2.66
N LEU A 96 -13.42 -7.59 2.70
CA LEU A 96 -12.58 -8.78 2.67
C LEU A 96 -11.88 -8.97 1.33
N VAL A 97 -12.60 -8.76 0.22
CA VAL A 97 -12.04 -8.82 -1.14
C VAL A 97 -10.95 -7.77 -1.32
N ALA A 98 -11.16 -6.54 -0.85
CA ALA A 98 -10.15 -5.47 -0.88
C ALA A 98 -8.97 -5.69 0.10
N ALA A 99 -9.04 -6.71 0.94
CA ALA A 99 -8.00 -7.12 1.87
C ALA A 99 -7.27 -8.39 1.41
N ALA A 100 -7.83 -9.15 0.48
CA ALA A 100 -7.17 -10.28 -0.12
C ALA A 100 -5.97 -9.79 -0.97
N PRO A 101 -4.80 -10.44 -0.91
CA PRO A 101 -3.75 -10.18 -1.87
C PRO A 101 -4.30 -10.41 -3.28
N LEU A 102 -3.95 -9.53 -4.24
CA LEU A 102 -4.33 -9.71 -5.63
C LEU A 102 -3.90 -11.12 -6.10
N PRO A 103 -4.76 -11.87 -6.81
CA PRO A 103 -4.55 -13.29 -7.08
C PRO A 103 -3.31 -13.62 -7.92
N TYR A 104 -2.59 -12.62 -8.45
CA TYR A 104 -1.39 -12.81 -9.27
C TYR A 104 -0.33 -11.76 -8.93
N PHE A 105 0.72 -12.17 -8.23
CA PHE A 105 1.97 -11.42 -8.14
C PHE A 105 3.06 -12.25 -8.82
N ILE A 106 3.62 -11.77 -9.93
CA ILE A 106 4.85 -12.32 -10.50
C ILE A 106 6.00 -11.56 -9.86
N VAL A 107 6.76 -12.24 -8.98
CA VAL A 107 8.03 -11.73 -8.48
C VAL A 107 9.12 -12.21 -9.44
N VAL A 108 9.58 -11.33 -10.33
CA VAL A 108 10.78 -11.59 -11.14
C VAL A 108 11.99 -11.17 -10.32
N THR A 109 12.69 -12.13 -9.73
CA THR A 109 14.00 -11.92 -9.11
C THR A 109 15.08 -11.94 -10.19
N VAL A 110 15.64 -10.76 -10.50
CA VAL A 110 16.84 -10.67 -11.35
C VAL A 110 18.04 -10.52 -10.43
N SER A 111 18.84 -11.57 -10.31
CA SER A 111 20.16 -11.50 -9.67
C SER A 111 21.19 -11.10 -10.72
N LYS A 112 22.00 -10.06 -10.45
CA LYS A 112 23.20 -9.74 -11.23
C LYS A 112 24.38 -10.46 -10.60
N ASN A 113 25.16 -11.17 -11.43
CA ASN A 113 26.59 -11.35 -11.19
C ASN A 113 27.30 -10.00 -11.31
#